data_AF-A0A832K1U5-F1
#
_entry.id   AF-A0A832K1U5-F1
#
_cell.length_a   1.000
_cell.length_b   1.000
_cell.length_c   1.000
_cell.angle_alpha   90.00
_cell.angle_beta   90.00
_cell.angle_gamma   90.00
#
_symmetry.space_group_name_H-M   'P 1'
#
loop_
_entity.id
_entity.type
_entity.pdbx_description
1 polymer ?
#
loop_
_entity_poly.entity_id
_entity_poly.type
_entity_poly.pdbx_seq_one_letter_code
_entity_poly.pdbx_strand_id
1 'polypeptide(L)'
;RMPDYVNYITPQFSETDINFQRVPMVDTSNPFIARDIPTPDESVVVIRFRDPTKFGVDFPYLLNMIPNSFMSRYNTIVVPGAKMSYAMDLILTPIIHDLIKNRG
;
A
#
# COMPACT_ATOMS: atom_id res chain seq x y z
N ARG A 1 4.54 23.79 -6.18
CA ARG A 1 4.65 22.30 -6.22
C ARG A 1 5.12 21.74 -4.89
N MET A 2 6.39 21.88 -4.48
CA MET A 2 6.84 21.31 -3.18
C MET A 2 6.16 21.94 -1.96
N PRO A 3 6.01 23.28 -1.85
CA PRO A 3 5.27 23.88 -0.74
C PRO A 3 3.83 23.37 -0.65
N ASP A 4 3.13 23.29 -1.78
CA ASP A 4 1.73 22.82 -1.81
C ASP A 4 1.63 21.33 -1.46
N TYR A 5 2.57 20.51 -1.93
CA TYR A 5 2.61 19.09 -1.61
C TYR A 5 2.75 18.87 -0.09
N VAL A 6 3.62 19.62 0.57
CA VAL A 6 3.82 19.53 2.02
C VAL A 6 2.63 20.08 2.80
N ASN A 7 2.08 21.22 2.39
CA ASN A 7 1.03 21.88 3.16
C ASN A 7 -0.37 21.27 2.94
N TYR A 8 -0.62 20.64 1.79
CA TYR A 8 -1.97 20.19 1.43
C TYR A 8 -2.08 18.71 1.08
N ILE A 9 -1.01 18.04 0.62
CA ILE A 9 -1.06 16.63 0.23
C ILE A 9 -0.59 15.72 1.36
N THR A 10 0.61 15.95 1.92
CA THR A 10 1.16 15.06 2.94
C THR A 10 0.31 14.90 4.21
N PRO A 11 -0.44 15.91 4.70
CA PRO A 11 -1.31 15.73 5.85
C PRO A 11 -2.42 14.69 5.61
N GLN A 12 -2.89 14.53 4.37
CA GLN A 12 -3.96 13.59 4.04
C GLN A 12 -3.56 12.13 4.26
N PHE A 13 -2.27 11.79 4.16
CA PHE A 13 -1.79 10.41 4.40
C PHE A 13 -1.91 9.98 5.87
N SER A 14 -2.08 10.95 6.78
CA SER A 14 -2.41 10.72 8.19
C SER A 14 -3.90 10.50 8.42
N GLU A 15 -4.74 10.84 7.44
CA GLU A 15 -6.21 10.74 7.48
C GLU A 15 -6.77 9.49 6.77
N THR A 16 -5.93 8.72 6.08
CA THR A 16 -6.33 7.44 5.47
C THR A 16 -6.39 6.28 6.48
N ASP A 17 -7.30 5.35 6.24
CA ASP A 17 -7.39 4.08 6.97
C ASP A 17 -6.30 3.09 6.54
N ILE A 18 -5.99 3.07 5.24
CA ILE A 18 -4.98 2.20 4.63
C ILE A 18 -4.16 3.02 3.64
N ASN A 19 -2.84 2.93 3.73
CA ASN A 19 -1.90 3.56 2.80
C ASN A 19 -1.21 2.50 1.95
N PHE A 20 -1.21 2.69 0.62
CA PHE A 20 -0.43 1.91 -0.33
C PHE A 20 0.69 2.79 -0.86
N GLN A 21 1.91 2.59 -0.38
CA GLN A 21 3.07 3.36 -0.80
C GLN A 21 3.94 2.52 -1.73
N ARG A 22 4.04 2.93 -2.99
CA ARG A 22 4.96 2.32 -3.94
C ARG A 22 6.37 2.84 -3.72
N VAL A 23 7.34 1.94 -3.58
CA VAL A 23 8.75 2.23 -3.32
C VAL A 23 9.59 1.58 -4.41
N PRO A 24 10.28 2.35 -5.26
CA PRO A 24 11.25 1.82 -6.21
C PRO A 24 12.41 1.11 -5.51
N MET A 25 12.83 -0.02 -6.06
CA MET A 25 14.00 -0.79 -5.60
C MET A 25 15.22 -0.58 -6.53
N VAL A 26 15.10 0.33 -7.49
CA VAL A 26 16.15 0.77 -8.42
C VAL A 26 16.65 2.16 -8.02
N ASP A 27 17.76 2.60 -8.62
CA ASP A 27 18.36 3.91 -8.30
C ASP A 27 17.45 5.07 -8.72
N THR A 28 16.89 5.75 -7.73
CA THR A 28 16.13 7.00 -7.88
C THR A 28 16.79 8.17 -7.14
N SER A 29 18.11 8.10 -6.90
CA SER A 29 18.87 9.12 -6.16
C SER A 29 18.84 10.50 -6.82
N ASN A 30 18.84 10.55 -8.17
CA ASN A 30 18.65 11.77 -8.95
C ASN A 30 17.44 11.64 -9.90
N PRO A 31 16.24 12.06 -9.46
CA PRO A 31 15.03 11.92 -10.27
C PRO A 31 14.99 12.83 -11.51
N PHE A 32 15.90 13.81 -11.64
CA PHE A 32 15.92 14.72 -12.78
C PHE A 32 16.65 14.17 -14.01
N ILE A 33 17.45 13.12 -13.83
CA ILE A 33 18.18 12.44 -14.91
C ILE A 33 17.66 11.03 -15.17
N ALA A 34 16.65 10.58 -14.42
CA ALA A 34 16.03 9.29 -14.59
C ALA A 34 15.40 9.21 -15.98
N ARG A 35 15.82 8.22 -16.78
CA ARG A 35 15.34 8.03 -18.15
C ARG A 35 13.99 7.33 -18.19
N ASP A 36 13.81 6.34 -17.33
CA ASP A 36 12.64 5.47 -17.31
C ASP A 36 11.96 5.50 -15.94
N ILE A 37 10.62 5.39 -15.95
CA ILE A 37 9.83 5.25 -14.72
C ILE A 37 10.01 3.79 -14.24
N PRO A 38 10.37 3.55 -12.97
CA PRO A 38 10.49 2.20 -12.45
C PRO A 38 9.21 1.40 -12.73
N THR A 39 9.36 0.19 -13.24
CA THR A 39 8.27 -0.74 -13.54
C THR A 39 7.73 -1.39 -12.26
N PRO A 40 6.52 -1.98 -12.27
CA PRO A 40 5.99 -2.66 -11.09
C PRO A 40 6.94 -3.71 -10.50
N ASP A 41 7.63 -4.47 -11.33
CA ASP A 41 8.63 -5.48 -10.93
C ASP A 41 9.88 -4.86 -10.29
N GLU A 42 10.21 -3.61 -10.61
CA GLU A 42 11.31 -2.84 -10.02
C GLU A 42 10.89 -2.08 -8.74
N SER A 43 9.75 -2.45 -8.17
CA SER A 43 9.20 -1.78 -6.99
C SER A 43 8.58 -2.75 -6.01
N VAL A 44 8.45 -2.30 -4.76
CA VAL A 44 7.60 -2.91 -3.75
C VAL A 44 6.48 -1.96 -3.37
N VAL A 45 5.43 -2.48 -2.75
CA VAL A 45 4.36 -1.66 -2.16
C VAL A 45 4.31 -1.93 -0.67
N VAL A 46 4.47 -0.87 0.11
CA VAL A 46 4.30 -0.87 1.57
C VAL A 46 2.84 -0.56 1.87
N ILE A 47 2.13 -1.52 2.46
CA ILE A 47 0.71 -1.40 2.79
C ILE A 47 0.58 -1.27 4.30
N ARG A 48 0.23 -0.06 4.77
CA ARG A 48 0.08 0.26 6.19
C ARG A 48 -1.39 0.40 6.55
N PHE A 49 -1.83 -0.34 7.56
CA PHE A 49 -3.15 -0.20 8.17
C PHE A 49 -3.05 0.74 9.37
N ARG A 50 -3.96 1.72 9.47
CA ARG A 50 -4.06 2.57 10.67
C ARG A 50 -4.42 1.72 11.88
N ASP A 51 -5.49 0.95 11.73
CA ASP A 51 -5.97 0.00 12.72
C ASP A 51 -6.27 -1.34 12.00
N PRO A 52 -5.38 -2.34 12.12
CA PRO A 52 -5.61 -3.64 11.49
C PRO A 52 -6.77 -4.41 12.13
N THR A 53 -7.15 -4.08 13.38
CA THR A 53 -8.25 -4.76 14.07
C THR A 53 -9.62 -4.31 13.57
N LYS A 54 -9.76 -3.02 13.20
CA LYS A 54 -10.97 -2.44 12.61
C LYS A 54 -11.51 -3.23 11.40
N PHE A 55 -10.61 -3.76 10.56
CA PHE A 55 -10.98 -4.51 9.36
C PHE A 55 -10.77 -6.02 9.50
N GLY A 56 -10.42 -6.52 10.69
CA GLY A 56 -10.15 -7.94 10.91
C GLY A 56 -9.03 -8.49 10.02
N VAL A 57 -7.95 -7.72 9.80
CA VAL A 57 -6.90 -8.07 8.83
C VAL A 57 -6.15 -9.33 9.29
N ASP A 58 -6.23 -10.39 8.49
CA ASP A 58 -5.48 -11.63 8.68
C ASP A 58 -4.15 -11.57 7.92
N PHE A 59 -3.09 -11.11 8.59
CA PHE A 59 -1.75 -11.05 8.00
C PHE A 59 -1.18 -12.43 7.63
N PRO A 60 -1.29 -13.48 8.47
CA PRO A 60 -0.91 -14.84 8.06
C PRO A 60 -1.57 -15.29 6.74
N TYR A 61 -2.86 -15.02 6.55
CA TYR A 61 -3.54 -15.29 5.29
C TYR A 61 -2.94 -14.49 4.14
N LEU A 62 -2.76 -13.17 4.29
CA LEU A 62 -2.17 -12.32 3.25
C LEU A 62 -0.76 -12.76 2.86
N LEU A 63 0.08 -13.13 3.84
CA LEU A 63 1.45 -13.62 3.62
C LEU A 63 1.46 -14.93 2.82
N ASN A 64 0.55 -15.85 3.13
CA ASN A 64 0.42 -17.11 2.40
C ASN A 64 -0.11 -16.90 0.98
N MET A 65 -1.06 -15.98 0.80
CA MET A 65 -1.67 -15.72 -0.49
C MET A 65 -0.79 -14.92 -1.44
N ILE A 66 0.08 -14.05 -0.92
CA ILE A 66 0.91 -13.14 -1.72
C ILE A 66 2.38 -13.59 -1.61
N PRO A 67 2.91 -14.37 -2.59
CA PRO A 67 4.27 -14.87 -2.52
C PRO A 67 5.28 -13.72 -2.50
N ASN A 68 6.36 -13.89 -1.74
CA ASN A 68 7.43 -12.90 -1.53
C ASN A 68 6.96 -11.62 -0.81
N SER A 69 5.83 -11.68 -0.09
CA SER A 69 5.46 -10.63 0.86
C SER A 69 6.06 -10.91 2.23
N PHE A 70 6.22 -9.86 3.04
CA PHE A 70 6.72 -9.97 4.41
C PHE A 70 6.19 -8.83 5.28
N MET A 71 6.25 -9.01 6.60
CA MET A 71 5.87 -7.98 7.56
C MET A 71 7.05 -7.06 7.88
N SER A 72 6.87 -5.75 7.72
CA SER A 72 7.88 -4.75 8.14
C SER A 72 7.61 -4.19 9.53
N ARG A 73 6.33 -4.15 9.94
CA ARG A 73 5.82 -3.76 11.26
C ARG A 73 4.54 -4.54 11.55
N TYR A 74 4.06 -4.53 12.80
CA TYR A 74 2.86 -5.28 13.21
C TYR A 74 1.59 -4.92 12.40
N ASN A 75 1.49 -3.71 11.88
CA ASN A 75 0.36 -3.21 11.08
C ASN A 75 0.74 -2.92 9.62
N THR A 76 1.86 -3.47 9.14
CA THR A 76 2.39 -3.16 7.81
C THR A 76 2.94 -4.41 7.12
N ILE A 77 2.39 -4.69 5.95
CA ILE A 77 2.88 -5.72 5.02
C ILE A 77 3.57 -5.05 3.83
N VAL A 78 4.65 -5.65 3.35
CA VAL A 78 5.34 -5.26 2.13
C VAL A 78 5.08 -6.33 1.08
N VAL A 79 4.66 -5.92 -0.11
CA VAL A 79 4.34 -6.82 -1.23
C VAL A 79 5.14 -6.44 -2.48
N PRO A 80 5.45 -7.40 -3.38
CA PRO A 80 6.02 -7.08 -4.68
C PRO A 80 5.11 -6.14 -5.48
N GLY A 81 5.67 -5.15 -6.18
CA GLY A 81 4.89 -4.14 -6.90
C GLY A 81 4.02 -4.72 -8.01
N ALA A 82 4.50 -5.76 -8.70
CA ALA A 82 3.71 -6.51 -9.68
C ALA A 82 2.46 -7.21 -9.09
N LYS A 83 2.41 -7.40 -7.76
CA LYS A 83 1.28 -8.00 -7.04
C LYS A 83 0.37 -6.98 -6.35
N MET A 84 0.54 -5.68 -6.62
CA MET A 84 -0.24 -4.61 -5.98
C MET A 84 -1.75 -4.79 -6.18
N SER A 85 -2.22 -5.03 -7.40
CA SER A 85 -3.65 -5.22 -7.69
C SER A 85 -4.23 -6.43 -6.96
N TYR A 86 -3.49 -7.54 -6.95
CA TYR A 86 -3.92 -8.73 -6.23
C TYR A 86 -3.97 -8.52 -4.70
N ALA A 87 -3.02 -7.76 -4.15
CA ALA A 87 -3.06 -7.35 -2.74
C ALA A 87 -4.26 -6.44 -2.45
N MET A 88 -4.56 -5.50 -3.35
CA MET A 88 -5.76 -4.65 -3.24
C MET A 88 -7.04 -5.47 -3.25
N ASP A 89 -7.15 -6.47 -4.13
CA ASP A 89 -8.34 -7.32 -4.19
C ASP A 89 -8.54 -8.09 -2.87
N LEU A 90 -7.50 -8.73 -2.35
CA LEU A 90 -7.59 -9.47 -1.08
C LEU A 90 -7.93 -8.58 0.12
N ILE A 91 -7.43 -7.34 0.14
CA ILE A 91 -7.60 -6.42 1.27
C ILE A 91 -8.92 -5.65 1.18
N LEU A 92 -9.23 -5.07 0.02
CA LEU A 92 -10.32 -4.10 -0.13
C LEU A 92 -11.67 -4.76 -0.43
N THR A 93 -11.68 -5.90 -1.13
CA THR A 93 -12.94 -6.61 -1.47
C THR A 93 -13.80 -6.89 -0.23
N PRO A 94 -13.29 -7.54 0.84
CA PRO A 94 -14.12 -7.80 2.03
C PRO A 94 -14.60 -6.51 2.70
N ILE A 95 -13.74 -5.48 2.77
CA ILE A 95 -14.09 -4.18 3.36
C ILE A 95 -15.23 -3.51 2.59
N ILE A 96 -15.17 -3.54 1.24
CA ILE A 96 -16.22 -2.96 0.39
C ILE A 96 -17.53 -3.74 0.55
N HIS A 97 -17.48 -5.07 0.61
CA HIS A 97 -18.67 -5.89 0.86
C HIS A 97 -19.35 -5.54 2.19
N ASP A 98 -18.58 -5.37 3.26
CA ASP A 98 -19.11 -4.97 4.57
C ASP A 98 -19.70 -3.55 4.54
N LEU A 99 -19.06 -2.61 3.85
CA LEU A 99 -19.58 -1.24 3.69
C LEU A 99 -20.91 -1.22 2.92
N ILE A 100 -21.07 -2.06 1.89
CA ILE A 100 -22.32 -2.18 1.13
C ILE A 100 -23.41 -2.83 1.99
N LYS A 101 -23.07 -3.88 2.75
CA LYS A 101 -24.01 -4.59 3.62
C LYS A 101 -24.56 -3.70 4.74
N ASN A 102 -23.71 -2.84 5.31
CA ASN A 102 -24.07 -1.95 6.41
C ASN A 102 -24.67 -0.60 5.95
N ARG A 103 -24.91 -0.44 4.64
CA ARG A 103 -25.52 0.76 4.05
C ARG A 103 -27.07 0.72 4.00
N GLY A 104 -27.68 -0.41 4.38
CA GLY A 104 -29.13 -0.57 4.55
C GLY A 104 -29.50 -0.66 6.02
#